data_AF-A0A239FQX4-F1
#
_entry.id   AF-A0A239FQX4-F1
#
_cell.length_a   1.000
_cell.length_b   1.000
_cell.length_c   1.000
_cell.angle_alpha   90.00
_cell.angle_beta   90.00
_cell.angle_gamma   90.00
#
_symmetry.space_group_name_H-M   'P 1'
#
loop_
_entity.id
_entity.type
_entity.pdbx_description
1 polymer ?
#
loop_
_entity_poly.entity_id
_entity_poly.type
_entity_poly.pdbx_seq_one_letter_code
_entity_poly.pdbx_strand_id
1 'polypeptide(L)'
;MANLLLSVLGVFAEFERALSLERQREGIAVAKQRGIYTGRKPVLTPDQTTRLRERVAAGERKADLAREYGISRETVYSYLRAETAANCGAGASPAYLRASQ
;
A
#
# COMPACT_ATOMS: atom_id res chain seq x y z
N MET A 1 -2.77 15.98 48.14
CA MET A 1 -3.95 16.39 47.34
C MET A 1 -3.72 16.44 45.82
N ALA A 2 -2.53 16.82 45.32
CA ALA A 2 -2.29 16.97 43.86
C ALA A 2 -2.49 15.69 43.02
N ASN A 3 -2.20 14.50 43.58
CA ASN A 3 -2.29 13.24 42.83
C ASN A 3 -3.72 12.87 42.41
N LEU A 4 -4.74 13.19 43.21
CA LEU A 4 -6.13 12.87 42.87
C LEU A 4 -6.63 13.69 41.68
N LEU A 5 -6.27 14.98 41.63
CA LEU A 5 -6.61 15.86 40.52
C LEU A 5 -5.95 15.40 39.21
N LEU A 6 -4.67 15.01 39.28
CA LEU A 6 -3.96 14.47 38.12
C LEU A 6 -4.61 13.18 37.60
N SER A 7 -4.99 12.26 38.49
CA SER A 7 -5.67 11.02 38.10
C SER A 7 -7.01 11.28 37.42
N VAL A 8 -7.83 12.18 37.96
CA VAL A 8 -9.12 12.54 37.36
C VAL A 8 -8.92 13.13 35.96
N LEU A 9 -7.96 14.05 35.80
CA LEU A 9 -7.64 14.64 34.49
C LEU A 9 -7.11 13.60 33.49
N GLY A 10 -6.35 12.60 33.95
CA GLY A 10 -5.90 11.47 33.13
C GLY A 10 -7.06 10.66 32.57
N VAL A 11 -8.04 10.32 33.41
CA VAL A 11 -9.24 9.58 32.99
C VAL A 11 -10.04 10.36 31.94
N PHE A 12 -10.20 11.67 32.12
CA PHE A 12 -10.87 12.52 31.12
C PHE A 12 -10.11 12.58 29.79
N ALA A 13 -8.78 12.66 29.83
CA ALA A 13 -7.97 12.67 28.61
C ALA A 13 -8.11 11.35 27.82
N GLU A 14 -8.16 10.21 28.51
CA GLU A 14 -8.39 8.91 27.87
C GLU A 14 -9.80 8.81 27.27
N PHE A 15 -10.81 9.31 27.98
CA PHE A 15 -12.19 9.35 27.51
C PHE A 15 -12.34 10.19 26.23
N GLU A 16 -11.81 11.40 26.22
CA GLU A 16 -11.85 12.28 25.04
C GLU A 16 -11.11 11.68 23.85
N ARG A 17 -9.98 10.99 24.10
CA ARG A 17 -9.24 10.27 23.05
C ARG A 17 -10.07 9.11 22.48
N ALA A 18 -10.75 8.36 23.34
CA ALA A 18 -11.60 7.26 22.91
C ALA A 18 -12.77 7.75 22.03
N LEU A 19 -13.45 8.82 22.45
CA LEU A 19 -14.52 9.44 21.67
C LEU A 19 -14.03 9.99 20.33
N SER A 20 -12.87 10.64 20.31
CA SER A 20 -12.28 11.17 19.08
C SER A 20 -11.94 10.07 18.08
N LEU A 21 -11.41 8.94 18.55
CA LEU A 21 -11.14 7.77 17.72
C LEU A 21 -12.42 7.13 17.19
N GLU A 22 -13.48 7.08 17.98
CA GLU A 22 -14.76 6.51 17.54
C GLU A 22 -15.37 7.33 16.40
N ARG A 23 -15.44 8.66 16.55
CA ARG A 23 -15.91 9.54 15.47
C ARG A 23 -15.04 9.45 14.22
N GLN A 24 -13.72 9.30 14.39
CA GLN A 24 -12.83 9.09 13.25
C GLN A 24 -13.14 7.78 12.52
N ARG A 25 -13.42 6.68 13.26
CA ARG A 25 -13.79 5.39 12.66
C ARG A 25 -15.10 5.50 11.88
N GLU A 26 -16.11 6.17 12.44
CA GLU A 26 -17.38 6.44 11.75
C GLU A 26 -17.14 7.23 10.46
N GLY A 27 -16.36 8.31 10.52
CA GLY A 27 -16.00 9.11 9.35
C GLY A 27 -15.23 8.31 8.28
N ILE A 28 -14.28 7.47 8.70
CA ILE A 28 -13.57 6.55 7.81
C ILE A 28 -14.53 5.54 7.18
N ALA A 29 -15.48 4.97 7.94
CA ALA A 29 -16.46 4.03 7.43
C ALA A 29 -17.33 4.65 6.33
N VAL A 30 -17.83 5.86 6.56
CA VAL A 30 -18.61 6.61 5.55
C VAL A 30 -17.76 6.92 4.32
N ALA A 31 -16.52 7.37 4.49
CA ALA A 31 -15.63 7.68 3.35
C ALA A 31 -15.18 6.41 2.58
N LYS A 32 -15.05 5.26 3.25
CA LYS A 32 -14.85 3.95 2.61
C LYS A 32 -16.07 3.53 1.79
N GLN A 33 -17.29 3.68 2.33
CA GLN A 33 -18.53 3.40 1.60
C GLN A 33 -18.67 4.29 0.35
N ARG A 34 -18.24 5.56 0.44
CA ARG A 34 -18.20 6.49 -0.69
C ARG A 34 -17.06 6.21 -1.68
N GLY A 35 -16.16 5.27 -1.40
CA GLY A 35 -15.05 4.90 -2.29
C GLY A 35 -13.94 5.96 -2.42
N ILE A 36 -13.85 6.91 -1.49
CA ILE A 36 -12.88 8.03 -1.58
C ILE A 36 -11.45 7.55 -1.33
N TYR A 37 -11.28 6.53 -0.48
CA TYR A 37 -9.97 5.96 -0.17
C TYR A 37 -9.46 5.07 -1.31
N THR A 38 -8.65 5.65 -2.17
CA THR A 38 -8.01 4.97 -3.32
C THR A 38 -6.58 4.49 -3.02
N GLY A 39 -6.14 4.60 -1.77
CA GLY A 39 -4.80 4.21 -1.33
C GLY A 39 -3.71 5.17 -1.85
N ARG A 40 -2.47 4.69 -1.87
CA ARG A 40 -1.35 5.45 -2.43
C ARG A 40 -1.52 5.57 -3.94
N LYS A 41 -1.45 6.79 -4.46
CA LYS A 41 -1.43 7.01 -5.92
C LYS A 41 -0.24 6.26 -6.55
N PRO A 42 -0.47 5.45 -7.59
CA PRO A 42 0.61 4.81 -8.35
C PRO A 42 1.61 5.86 -8.85
N VAL A 43 2.90 5.53 -8.82
CA VAL A 43 3.96 6.42 -9.30
C VAL A 43 3.99 6.44 -10.83
N LEU A 44 3.76 5.28 -11.46
CA LEU A 44 3.64 5.13 -12.90
C LEU A 44 2.19 5.18 -13.34
N THR A 45 1.94 5.76 -14.52
CA THR A 45 0.65 5.67 -15.21
C THR A 45 0.40 4.24 -15.69
N PRO A 46 -0.86 3.88 -16.02
CA PRO A 46 -1.17 2.58 -16.62
C PRO A 46 -0.33 2.29 -17.87
N ASP A 47 -0.18 3.27 -18.77
CA ASP A 47 0.62 3.13 -19.99
C ASP A 47 2.10 2.91 -19.71
N GLN A 48 2.66 3.65 -18.76
CA GLN A 48 4.05 3.47 -18.33
C GLN A 48 4.26 2.11 -17.69
N THR A 49 3.26 1.60 -16.96
CA THR A 49 3.31 0.28 -16.35
C THR A 49 3.30 -0.81 -17.42
N THR A 50 2.48 -0.68 -18.47
CA THR A 50 2.48 -1.59 -19.62
C THR A 50 3.82 -1.58 -20.35
N ARG A 51 4.35 -0.39 -20.66
CA ARG A 51 5.68 -0.27 -21.31
C ARG A 51 6.81 -0.85 -20.46
N LEU A 52 6.78 -0.61 -19.15
CA LEU A 52 7.75 -1.20 -18.21
C LEU A 52 7.72 -2.73 -18.30
N ARG A 53 6.53 -3.34 -18.38
CA ARG A 53 6.36 -4.81 -18.49
C ARG A 53 6.89 -5.34 -19.81
N GLU A 54 6.53 -4.71 -20.93
CA GLU A 54 7.01 -5.08 -22.27
C GLU A 54 8.54 -5.05 -22.35
N ARG A 55 9.17 -4.00 -21.81
CA ARG A 55 10.63 -3.84 -21.78
C ARG A 55 11.32 -4.88 -20.89
N VAL A 56 10.70 -5.22 -19.75
CA VAL A 56 11.19 -6.32 -18.91
C VAL A 56 11.07 -7.66 -19.64
N ALA A 57 9.99 -7.90 -20.40
CA ALA A 57 9.81 -9.11 -21.21
C ALA A 57 10.80 -9.17 -22.39
N ALA A 58 11.19 -8.02 -22.95
CA ALA A 58 12.24 -7.89 -23.95
C ALA A 58 13.66 -8.16 -23.40
N GLY A 59 13.80 -8.39 -22.09
CA GLY A 59 15.07 -8.76 -21.45
C GLY A 59 15.89 -7.57 -20.94
N GLU A 60 15.33 -6.36 -20.89
CA GLU A 60 16.03 -5.21 -20.33
C GLU A 60 16.27 -5.37 -18.81
N ARG A 61 17.40 -4.82 -18.35
CA ARG A 61 17.79 -4.92 -16.94
C ARG A 61 16.87 -4.05 -16.08
N LYS A 62 16.19 -4.69 -15.13
CA LYS A 62 15.29 -4.03 -14.15
C LYS A 62 15.93 -2.86 -13.39
N ALA A 63 17.25 -2.91 -13.17
CA ALA A 63 17.99 -1.85 -12.49
C ALA A 63 18.12 -0.58 -13.33
N ASP A 64 18.27 -0.72 -14.66
CA ASP A 64 18.41 0.41 -15.57
C ASP A 64 17.04 1.06 -15.80
N LEU A 65 15.99 0.25 -15.95
CA LEU A 65 14.60 0.72 -15.97
C LEU A 65 14.22 1.47 -14.68
N ALA A 66 14.62 0.97 -13.51
CA ALA A 66 14.35 1.65 -12.24
C ALA A 66 14.93 3.07 -12.22
N ARG A 67 16.17 3.25 -12.71
CA ARG A 67 16.81 4.57 -12.80
C ARG A 67 16.11 5.47 -13.81
N GLU A 68 15.75 4.93 -14.98
CA GLU A 68 15.07 5.68 -16.04
C GLU A 68 13.71 6.21 -15.59
N TYR A 69 12.91 5.38 -14.93
CA TYR A 69 11.61 5.77 -14.40
C TYR A 69 11.68 6.52 -13.05
N GLY A 70 12.88 6.72 -12.49
CA GLY A 70 13.08 7.40 -11.21
C GLY A 70 12.47 6.67 -10.01
N ILE A 71 12.33 5.34 -10.08
CA ILE A 71 11.69 4.51 -9.05
C ILE A 71 12.70 3.53 -8.43
N SER A 72 12.37 3.03 -7.24
CA SER A 72 13.19 2.00 -6.61
C SER A 72 13.08 0.68 -7.37
N ARG A 73 14.12 -0.17 -7.26
CA ARG A 73 14.06 -1.55 -7.79
C ARG A 73 12.88 -2.33 -7.22
N GLU A 74 12.56 -2.13 -5.94
CA GLU A 74 11.41 -2.76 -5.28
C GLU A 74 10.09 -2.34 -5.93
N THR A 75 9.96 -1.06 -6.31
CA THR A 75 8.79 -0.55 -7.02
C THR A 75 8.63 -1.25 -8.38
N VAL A 76 9.71 -1.49 -9.11
CA VAL A 76 9.68 -2.28 -10.35
C VAL A 76 9.17 -3.69 -10.08
N TYR A 77 9.70 -4.40 -9.07
CA TYR A 77 9.21 -5.73 -8.71
C TYR A 77 7.74 -5.74 -8.27
N SER A 78 7.27 -4.70 -7.56
CA SER A 78 5.88 -4.56 -7.17
C SER A 78 4.94 -4.46 -8.39
N TYR A 79 5.33 -3.70 -9.42
CA TYR A 79 4.55 -3.59 -10.65
C TYR A 79 4.48 -4.89 -11.46
N LEU A 80 5.56 -5.67 -11.43
CA LEU A 80 5.63 -6.99 -12.07
C LEU A 80 4.84 -8.06 -11.29
N ARG A 81 4.90 -8.04 -9.95
CA ARG A 81 4.09 -8.92 -9.10
C ARG A 81 2.59 -8.68 -9.26
N ALA A 82 2.19 -7.41 -9.39
CA ALA A 82 0.80 -7.04 -9.59
C ALA A 82 0.23 -7.62 -10.90
N GLU A 83 1.05 -7.75 -11.95
CA GLU A 83 0.68 -8.42 -13.21
C GLU A 83 0.47 -9.92 -13.01
N THR A 84 1.39 -10.57 -12.28
CA THR A 84 1.25 -12.00 -11.99
C THR A 84 -0.03 -12.28 -11.20
N ALA A 85 -0.34 -11.45 -10.20
CA ALA A 85 -1.58 -11.58 -9.43
C ALA A 85 -2.84 -11.35 -10.28
N ALA A 86 -2.80 -10.43 -11.25
CA ALA A 86 -3.90 -10.21 -12.20
C ALA A 86 -4.09 -11.41 -13.15
N ASN A 87 -3.01 -12.05 -13.59
CA ASN A 87 -3.05 -13.21 -14.49
C ASN A 87 -3.38 -14.54 -13.80
N CYS A 88 -3.22 -14.65 -12.47
CA CYS A 88 -3.56 -15.85 -11.71
C CYS A 88 -5.07 -16.15 -11.60
N GLY A 89 -5.95 -15.26 -12.10
CA GLY A 89 -7.39 -15.53 -12.23
C GLY A 89 -7.77 -16.45 -13.41
N ALA A 90 -6.85 -16.73 -14.34
CA ALA A 90 -7.14 -17.47 -15.58
C ALA A 90 -6.34 -18.79 -15.77
N GLY A 91 -5.54 -19.20 -14.78
CA GLY A 91 -4.86 -20.49 -14.78
C GLY A 91 -3.38 -20.43 -14.39
N ALA A 92 -3.02 -21.25 -13.40
CA ALA A 92 -1.67 -21.63 -12.96
C ALA A 92 -0.84 -20.64 -12.09
N SER A 93 -0.14 -21.27 -11.14
CA SER A 93 0.59 -20.71 -9.98
C SER A 93 1.96 -20.11 -10.35
N PRO A 94 2.42 -19.01 -9.71
CA PRO A 94 3.75 -18.47 -9.97
C PRO A 94 4.82 -19.28 -9.23
N ALA A 95 5.64 -19.99 -10.01
CA ALA A 95 6.69 -20.92 -9.59
C ALA A 95 7.91 -20.31 -8.85
N TYR A 96 7.75 -19.21 -8.09
CA TYR A 96 8.87 -18.52 -7.40
C TYR A 96 9.02 -18.87 -5.90
N LEU A 97 8.47 -20.00 -5.45
CA LEU A 97 8.57 -20.46 -4.05
C LEU A 97 9.80 -21.36 -3.73
N ARG A 98 10.89 -21.32 -4.51
CA ARG A 98 12.17 -21.95 -4.10
C ARG A 98 13.38 -21.17 -4.56
N ALA A 99 13.84 -20.24 -3.72
CA ALA A 99 15.22 -19.78 -3.72
C ALA A 99 15.63 -19.43 -2.28
N SER A 100 15.66 -20.45 -1.39
CA SER A 100 16.36 -20.37 -0.10
C SER A 100 16.53 -21.75 0.56
N GLN A 101 17.10 -22.73 -0.16
CA GLN A 101 17.93 -23.79 0.42
C GLN A 101 19.09 -24.05 -0.52
#